data_AF-A0A937N297-F1
#
_entry.id   AF-A0A937N297-F1
#
_cell.length_a   1.000
_cell.length_b   1.000
_cell.length_c   1.000
_cell.angle_alpha   90.00
_cell.angle_beta   90.00
_cell.angle_gamma   90.00
#
_symmetry.space_group_name_H-M   'P 1'
#
loop_
_entity.id
_entity.type
_entity.pdbx_description
1 polymer ?
#
loop_
_entity_poly.entity_id
_entity_poly.type
_entity_poly.pdbx_seq_one_letter_code
_entity_poly.pdbx_strand_id
1 'polypeptide(L)'
;MGHDNRQHGSAGTVLAIVAVIAVLLLGGLVLLGVGAWFFVRTEAEQAEVVAVRQFDQAVAEMEKYEELTAQVEIEELAKAAEPEAAAREFTVELNQDGSMSVDDEPTDLDGLKARIQGAAQNGSVRLAVQLKTDPRCLVQHVIAVQSVCREMGIQDIHMSISETPPSAAAVEDASTSEATELP
;
A
#
# COMPACT_ATOMS: atom_id res chain seq x y z
N MET A 1 35.59 56.53 -89.16
CA MET A 1 36.39 55.31 -88.93
C MET A 1 35.68 54.51 -87.85
N GLY A 2 34.87 53.54 -88.25
CA GLY A 2 34.13 52.66 -87.33
C GLY A 2 34.81 51.30 -87.31
N HIS A 3 35.16 50.81 -86.12
CA HIS A 3 35.64 49.44 -85.94
C HIS A 3 34.45 48.55 -85.58
N ASP A 4 34.05 47.72 -86.53
CA ASP A 4 33.13 46.61 -86.30
C ASP A 4 33.84 45.52 -85.49
N ASN A 5 33.47 45.43 -84.21
CA ASN A 5 33.93 44.38 -83.31
C ASN A 5 33.06 43.13 -83.49
N ARG A 6 33.46 42.24 -84.42
CA ARG A 6 32.80 40.94 -84.59
C ARG A 6 33.13 40.04 -83.39
N GLN A 7 32.21 39.99 -82.43
CA GLN A 7 32.16 38.93 -81.42
C GLN A 7 31.85 37.59 -82.11
N HIS A 8 32.88 36.79 -82.36
CA HIS A 8 32.72 35.36 -82.58
C HIS A 8 32.34 34.71 -81.24
N GLY A 9 31.04 34.70 -80.94
CA GLY A 9 30.48 33.97 -79.81
C GLY A 9 30.67 32.47 -80.02
N SER A 10 31.63 31.88 -79.31
CA SER A 10 31.85 30.44 -79.24
C SER A 10 30.67 29.76 -78.53
N ALA A 11 29.62 29.44 -79.28
CA ALA A 11 28.47 28.66 -78.80
C ALA A 11 28.91 27.30 -78.22
N GLY A 12 30.05 26.76 -78.66
CA GLY A 12 30.62 25.51 -78.14
C GLY A 12 31.11 25.60 -76.69
N THR A 13 31.59 26.77 -76.25
CA THR A 13 32.10 26.93 -74.88
C THR A 13 30.97 26.95 -73.86
N VAL A 14 29.84 27.59 -74.20
CA VAL A 14 28.67 27.63 -73.30
C VAL A 14 28.07 26.23 -73.14
N LEU A 15 27.95 25.47 -74.23
CA LEU A 15 27.49 24.08 -74.18
C LEU A 15 28.40 23.18 -73.34
N ALA A 16 29.73 23.36 -73.46
CA ALA A 16 30.68 22.59 -72.66
C ALA A 16 30.56 22.89 -71.15
N ILE A 17 30.41 24.15 -70.76
CA ILE A 17 30.24 24.54 -69.35
C ILE A 17 28.93 23.97 -68.78
N VAL A 18 27.83 24.07 -69.54
CA VAL A 18 26.53 23.54 -69.11
C VAL A 18 26.59 22.02 -68.95
N ALA A 19 27.26 21.30 -69.84
CA ALA A 19 27.43 19.86 -69.73
C ALA A 19 28.22 19.45 -68.48
N VAL A 20 29.30 20.17 -68.15
CA VAL A 20 30.10 19.89 -66.94
C VAL A 20 29.28 20.15 -65.68
N ILE A 21 28.52 21.24 -65.62
CA ILE A 21 27.65 21.53 -64.46
C ILE A 21 26.58 20.44 -64.30
N ALA A 22 25.96 19.99 -65.39
CA ALA A 22 24.95 18.93 -65.35
C ALA A 22 25.53 17.62 -64.80
N VAL A 23 26.74 17.24 -65.21
CA VAL A 23 27.44 16.04 -64.70
C VAL A 23 27.78 16.18 -63.21
N LEU A 24 28.24 17.35 -62.77
CA LEU A 24 28.56 17.61 -61.36
C LEU A 24 27.30 17.56 -60.48
N LEU A 25 26.19 18.14 -60.94
CA LEU A 25 24.91 18.10 -60.21
C LEU A 25 24.38 16.67 -60.10
N LEU A 26 24.39 15.91 -61.19
CA LEU A 26 23.96 14.50 -61.18
C LEU A 26 24.86 13.64 -60.28
N GLY A 27 26.18 13.81 -60.35
CA GLY A 27 27.12 13.11 -59.48
C GLY A 27 26.93 13.42 -57.99
N GLY A 28 26.72 14.70 -57.65
CA GLY A 28 26.44 15.12 -56.28
C GLY A 28 25.14 14.55 -55.74
N LEU A 29 24.08 14.50 -56.56
CA LEU A 29 22.76 13.99 -56.17
C LEU A 29 22.80 12.47 -55.93
N VAL A 30 23.56 11.72 -56.74
CA VAL A 30 23.80 10.29 -56.53
C VAL A 30 24.58 10.04 -55.24
N LEU A 31 25.62 10.83 -54.96
CA LEU A 31 26.40 10.70 -53.71
C LEU A 31 25.55 11.00 -52.47
N LEU A 32 24.69 12.02 -52.51
CA LEU A 32 23.75 12.33 -51.43
C LEU A 32 22.72 11.21 -51.23
N GLY A 33 22.18 10.64 -52.30
CA GLY A 33 21.21 9.55 -52.24
C GLY A 33 21.79 8.27 -51.62
N VAL A 34 23.02 7.88 -52.02
CA VAL A 34 23.69 6.69 -51.48
C VAL A 34 24.10 6.92 -50.02
N GLY A 35 24.59 8.11 -49.66
CA GLY A 35 24.92 8.46 -48.28
C GLY A 35 23.71 8.39 -47.34
N ALA A 36 22.56 8.94 -47.76
CA ALA A 36 21.34 8.89 -46.97
C ALA A 36 20.81 7.45 -46.80
N TRP A 37 20.93 6.60 -47.82
CA TRP A 37 20.50 5.20 -47.75
C TRP A 37 21.35 4.37 -46.77
N PHE A 38 22.67 4.59 -46.74
CA PHE A 38 23.56 3.94 -45.76
C PHE A 38 23.34 4.45 -44.33
N PHE A 39 22.99 5.73 -44.16
CA PHE A 39 22.70 6.30 -42.84
C PHE A 39 21.39 5.75 -42.25
N VAL A 40 20.33 5.64 -43.05
CA VAL A 40 19.04 5.06 -42.60
C VAL A 40 19.17 3.58 -42.25
N ARG A 41 20.03 2.84 -42.96
CA ARG A 41 20.23 1.41 -42.69
C ARG A 41 20.98 1.14 -41.38
N THR A 42 21.85 2.04 -40.95
CA THR A 42 22.69 1.85 -39.76
C THR A 42 21.96 2.12 -38.44
N GLU A 43 20.90 2.94 -38.44
CA GLU A 43 20.10 3.19 -37.23
C GLU A 43 19.10 2.07 -36.91
N ALA A 44 18.65 1.30 -37.90
CA ALA A 44 17.70 0.20 -37.68
C ALA A 44 18.31 -0.97 -36.89
N GLU A 45 19.60 -1.26 -37.06
CA GLU A 45 20.27 -2.36 -36.36
C GLU A 45 20.71 -2.00 -34.92
N GLN A 46 20.88 -0.71 -34.59
CA GLN A 46 21.26 -0.29 -33.24
C GLN A 46 20.07 -0.20 -32.27
N ALA A 47 18.85 0.03 -32.76
CA ALA A 47 17.66 0.11 -31.91
C ALA A 47 17.29 -1.24 -31.26
N GLU A 48 17.51 -2.35 -31.98
CA GLU A 48 17.12 -3.68 -31.51
C GLU A 48 18.04 -4.20 -30.39
N VAL A 49 19.34 -3.91 -30.47
CA VAL A 49 20.34 -4.36 -29.47
C VAL A 49 20.21 -3.60 -28.14
N VAL A 50 19.75 -2.35 -28.17
CA VAL A 50 19.55 -1.53 -26.95
C VAL A 50 18.27 -1.95 -26.21
N ALA A 51 17.20 -2.33 -26.93
CA ALA A 51 15.95 -2.78 -26.32
C ALA A 51 16.11 -4.11 -25.56
N VAL A 52 16.88 -5.07 -26.09
CA VAL A 52 17.13 -6.36 -25.43
C VAL A 52 17.95 -6.18 -24.14
N ARG A 53 18.96 -5.30 -24.13
CA ARG A 53 19.76 -5.02 -22.92
C ARG A 53 18.98 -4.35 -21.80
N GLN A 54 18.00 -3.50 -22.15
CA GLN A 54 17.13 -2.87 -21.15
C GLN A 54 16.18 -3.88 -20.51
N PHE A 55 15.74 -4.88 -21.27
CA PHE A 55 14.89 -5.95 -20.74
C PHE A 55 15.68 -6.85 -19.76
N ASP A 56 16.91 -7.23 -20.10
CA ASP A 56 17.77 -8.02 -19.20
C ASP A 56 18.09 -7.28 -17.89
N GLN A 57 18.30 -5.96 -17.94
CA GLN A 57 18.51 -5.15 -16.72
C GLN A 57 17.24 -5.07 -15.86
N ALA A 58 16.06 -4.95 -16.46
CA ALA A 58 14.80 -4.93 -15.72
C ALA A 58 14.47 -6.28 -15.06
N VAL A 59 14.83 -7.40 -15.70
CA VAL A 59 14.66 -8.75 -15.12
C VAL A 59 15.60 -8.96 -13.93
N ALA A 60 16.86 -8.50 -14.03
CA ALA A 60 17.81 -8.58 -12.92
C ALA A 60 17.41 -7.72 -11.72
N GLU A 61 16.73 -6.59 -11.93
CA GLU A 61 16.17 -5.80 -10.84
C GLU A 61 14.97 -6.50 -10.18
N MET A 62 14.09 -7.16 -10.94
CA MET A 62 12.95 -7.93 -10.40
C MET A 62 13.38 -9.09 -9.50
N GLU A 63 14.41 -9.87 -9.88
CA GLU A 63 14.93 -10.96 -9.03
C GLU A 63 15.42 -10.47 -7.67
N LYS A 64 16.01 -9.26 -7.62
CA LYS A 64 16.47 -8.67 -6.36
C LYS A 64 15.32 -8.32 -5.42
N TYR A 65 14.15 -7.96 -5.93
CA TYR A 65 12.96 -7.71 -5.10
C TYR A 65 12.37 -9.00 -4.53
N GLU A 66 12.46 -10.12 -5.26
CA GLU A 66 11.91 -11.40 -4.82
C GLU A 66 12.70 -12.01 -3.64
N GLU A 67 14.04 -11.90 -3.65
CA GLU A 67 14.89 -12.33 -2.53
C GLU A 67 14.71 -11.47 -1.27
N LEU A 68 14.34 -10.20 -1.43
CA LEU A 68 14.01 -9.30 -0.33
C LEU A 68 12.66 -9.64 0.30
N THR A 69 11.65 -9.98 -0.51
CA THR A 69 10.34 -10.45 0.02
C THR A 69 10.46 -11.78 0.76
N ALA A 70 11.29 -12.71 0.27
CA ALA A 70 11.47 -14.02 0.92
C ALA A 70 12.17 -13.90 2.29
N GLN A 71 13.10 -12.95 2.46
CA GLN A 71 13.75 -12.72 3.75
C GLN A 71 12.85 -11.98 4.76
N VAL A 72 12.01 -11.04 4.29
CA VAL A 72 11.01 -10.37 5.15
C VAL A 72 9.99 -11.38 5.68
N GLU A 73 9.54 -12.33 4.86
CA GLU A 73 8.57 -13.35 5.29
C GLU A 73 9.15 -14.30 6.35
N ILE A 74 10.44 -14.66 6.24
CA ILE A 74 11.11 -15.49 7.25
C ILE A 74 11.38 -14.72 8.55
N GLU A 75 11.69 -13.41 8.47
CA GLU A 75 11.89 -12.58 9.67
C GLU A 75 10.57 -12.29 10.39
N GLU A 76 9.44 -12.10 9.68
CA GLU A 76 8.10 -12.00 10.29
C GLU A 76 7.68 -13.33 10.94
N LEU A 77 7.94 -14.47 10.30
CA LEU A 77 7.66 -15.79 10.88
C LEU A 77 8.56 -16.08 12.10
N ALA A 78 9.82 -15.63 12.09
CA ALA A 78 10.73 -15.77 13.22
C ALA A 78 10.34 -14.87 14.40
N LYS A 79 9.82 -13.66 14.13
CA LYS A 79 9.29 -12.75 15.15
C LYS A 79 7.96 -13.22 15.75
N ALA A 80 7.14 -13.92 14.96
CA ALA A 80 5.93 -14.60 15.43
C ALA A 80 6.22 -15.85 16.28
N ALA A 81 7.46 -16.35 16.26
CA ALA A 81 7.89 -17.55 16.99
C ALA A 81 8.74 -17.26 18.23
N GLU A 82 8.91 -15.99 18.63
CA GLU A 82 9.32 -15.71 20.00
C GLU A 82 8.23 -16.27 20.92
N PRO A 83 8.57 -17.10 21.93
CA PRO A 83 7.59 -17.52 22.92
C PRO A 83 7.12 -16.26 23.64
N GLU A 84 5.98 -15.71 23.21
CA GLU A 84 5.36 -14.58 23.87
C GLU A 84 5.29 -14.92 25.35
N ALA A 85 6.04 -14.17 26.16
CA ALA A 85 5.98 -14.29 27.60
C ALA A 85 4.50 -14.25 27.99
N ALA A 86 3.98 -15.36 28.50
CA ALA A 86 2.55 -15.64 28.65
C ALA A 86 1.78 -14.38 29.04
N ALA A 87 1.16 -13.72 28.05
CA ALA A 87 0.50 -12.46 28.29
C ALA A 87 -0.73 -12.72 29.16
N ARG A 88 -0.93 -11.90 30.18
CA ARG A 88 -2.15 -11.98 30.98
C ARG A 88 -3.21 -11.18 30.25
N GLU A 89 -4.14 -11.89 29.64
CA GLU A 89 -5.29 -11.33 28.94
C GLU A 89 -6.41 -11.04 29.95
N PHE A 90 -7.02 -9.85 29.86
CA PHE A 90 -8.25 -9.48 30.55
C PHE A 90 -9.37 -9.40 29.54
N THR A 91 -10.50 -10.05 29.83
CA THR A 91 -11.71 -9.85 29.02
C THR A 91 -12.55 -8.76 29.65
N VAL A 92 -12.71 -7.65 28.94
CA VAL A 92 -13.59 -6.54 29.35
C VAL A 92 -14.84 -6.59 28.49
N GLU A 93 -16.00 -6.77 29.10
CA GLU A 93 -17.27 -6.76 28.38
C GLU A 93 -18.03 -5.46 28.69
N LEU A 94 -18.48 -4.77 27.63
CA LEU A 94 -19.26 -3.53 27.69
C LEU A 94 -20.68 -3.80 27.17
N ASN A 95 -21.66 -3.66 28.06
CA ASN A 95 -23.06 -3.81 27.73
C ASN A 95 -23.65 -2.52 27.12
N GLN A 96 -24.86 -2.64 26.56
CA GLN A 96 -25.59 -1.52 25.94
C GLN A 96 -25.78 -0.32 26.90
N ASP A 97 -26.02 -0.57 28.18
CA ASP A 97 -26.26 0.46 29.21
C ASP A 97 -24.97 1.13 29.71
N GLY A 98 -23.80 0.67 29.25
CA GLY A 98 -22.51 1.12 29.74
C GLY A 98 -22.05 0.41 31.01
N SER A 99 -22.80 -0.59 31.50
CA SER A 99 -22.28 -1.50 32.51
C SER A 99 -21.11 -2.30 31.93
N MET A 100 -20.13 -2.56 32.78
CA MET A 100 -18.90 -3.24 32.40
C MET A 100 -18.64 -4.41 33.34
N SER A 101 -18.07 -5.47 32.80
CA SER A 101 -17.52 -6.59 33.56
C SER A 101 -16.08 -6.85 33.13
N VAL A 102 -15.27 -7.39 34.04
CA VAL A 102 -13.92 -7.84 33.77
C VAL A 102 -13.83 -9.29 34.20
N ASP A 103 -13.55 -10.19 33.25
CA ASP A 103 -13.53 -11.65 33.47
C ASP A 103 -14.83 -12.13 34.16
N ASP A 104 -15.97 -11.76 33.57
CA ASP A 104 -17.34 -12.05 34.05
C ASP A 104 -17.74 -11.40 35.40
N GLU A 105 -16.88 -10.58 36.00
CA GLU A 105 -17.20 -9.88 37.26
C GLU A 105 -17.59 -8.41 37.01
N PRO A 106 -18.78 -7.97 37.43
CA PRO A 106 -19.23 -6.58 37.24
C PRO A 106 -18.27 -5.62 37.94
N THR A 107 -17.79 -4.62 37.19
CA THR A 107 -16.70 -3.73 37.59
C THR A 107 -16.89 -2.37 36.94
N ASP A 108 -16.51 -1.30 37.64
CA ASP A 108 -16.46 0.06 37.10
C ASP A 108 -15.06 0.43 36.57
N LEU A 109 -14.90 1.63 36.04
CA LEU A 109 -13.61 2.10 35.50
C LEU A 109 -12.50 2.12 36.56
N ASP A 110 -12.83 2.45 37.81
CA ASP A 110 -11.87 2.48 38.91
C ASP A 110 -11.44 1.06 39.32
N GLY A 111 -12.38 0.10 39.34
CA GLY A 111 -12.10 -1.30 39.55
C GLY A 111 -11.27 -1.91 38.42
N LEU A 112 -11.50 -1.52 37.16
CA LEU A 112 -10.65 -1.92 36.03
C LEU A 112 -9.21 -1.43 36.22
N LYS A 113 -9.03 -0.16 36.61
CA LYS A 113 -7.70 0.40 36.95
C LYS A 113 -7.02 -0.42 38.04
N ALA A 114 -7.74 -0.72 39.12
CA ALA A 114 -7.23 -1.50 40.23
C ALA A 114 -6.81 -2.91 39.81
N ARG A 115 -7.60 -3.59 38.97
CA ARG A 115 -7.26 -4.93 38.44
C ARG A 115 -6.00 -4.91 37.59
N ILE A 116 -5.91 -3.96 36.65
CA ILE A 116 -4.72 -3.78 35.81
C ILE A 116 -3.48 -3.48 36.65
N GLN A 117 -3.61 -2.57 37.62
CA GLN A 117 -2.50 -2.19 38.50
C GLN A 117 -2.04 -3.37 39.37
N GLY A 118 -2.98 -4.14 39.92
CA GLY A 118 -2.68 -5.35 40.69
C GLY A 118 -1.99 -6.42 39.84
N ALA A 119 -2.37 -6.54 38.57
CA ALA A 119 -1.73 -7.47 37.64
C ALA A 119 -0.32 -7.04 37.26
N ALA A 120 -0.10 -5.75 37.01
CA ALA A 120 1.22 -5.18 36.72
C ALA A 120 2.21 -5.35 37.89
N GLN A 121 1.72 -5.36 39.13
CA GLN A 121 2.55 -5.59 40.32
C GLN A 121 3.01 -7.05 40.48
N ASN A 122 2.29 -8.01 39.87
CA ASN A 122 2.54 -9.44 40.04
C ASN A 122 3.60 -10.03 39.07
N GLY A 123 4.26 -9.20 38.25
CA GLY A 123 5.42 -9.60 37.43
C GLY A 123 5.52 -8.88 36.09
N SER A 124 6.65 -9.08 35.38
CA SER A 124 6.87 -8.59 33.99
C SER A 124 6.09 -9.39 32.95
N VAL A 125 4.80 -9.56 33.18
CA VAL A 125 3.88 -10.18 32.23
C VAL A 125 3.33 -9.06 31.33
N ARG A 126 3.40 -9.24 30.02
CA ARG A 126 2.70 -8.35 29.09
C ARG A 126 1.20 -8.47 29.37
N LEU A 127 0.52 -7.34 29.53
CA LEU A 127 -0.93 -7.33 29.73
C LEU A 127 -1.60 -7.07 28.38
N ALA A 128 -2.59 -7.89 28.05
CA ALA A 128 -3.44 -7.72 26.88
C ALA A 128 -4.89 -7.53 27.35
N VAL A 129 -5.68 -6.73 26.61
CA VAL A 129 -7.10 -6.53 26.92
C VAL A 129 -7.93 -6.89 25.70
N GLN A 130 -8.86 -7.82 25.89
CA GLN A 130 -9.89 -8.15 24.93
C GLN A 130 -11.17 -7.39 25.30
N LEU A 131 -11.48 -6.33 24.56
CA LEU A 131 -12.67 -5.52 24.74
C LEU A 131 -13.81 -6.05 23.88
N LYS A 132 -14.76 -6.74 24.51
CA LYS A 132 -16.01 -7.17 23.89
C LYS A 132 -17.07 -6.09 24.10
N THR A 133 -17.61 -5.56 23.02
CA THR A 133 -18.60 -4.47 23.11
C THR A 133 -19.91 -4.88 22.44
N ASP A 134 -21.03 -4.62 23.11
CA ASP A 134 -22.34 -4.70 22.49
C ASP A 134 -22.45 -3.69 21.33
N PRO A 135 -22.95 -4.06 20.14
CA PRO A 135 -23.06 -3.16 18.99
C PRO A 135 -23.94 -1.93 19.25
N ARG A 136 -24.78 -1.94 20.28
CA ARG A 136 -25.66 -0.84 20.70
C ARG A 136 -25.05 0.03 21.81
N CYS A 137 -23.86 -0.31 22.31
CA CYS A 137 -23.17 0.48 23.32
C CYS A 137 -22.79 1.86 22.74
N LEU A 138 -22.87 2.89 23.58
CA LEU A 138 -22.44 4.22 23.19
C LEU A 138 -20.92 4.26 23.03
N VAL A 139 -20.45 4.84 21.92
CA VAL A 139 -19.02 5.01 21.60
C VAL A 139 -18.26 5.71 22.74
N GLN A 140 -18.92 6.57 23.50
CA GLN A 140 -18.33 7.25 24.66
C GLN A 140 -17.83 6.26 25.74
N HIS A 141 -18.51 5.14 25.96
CA HIS A 141 -18.13 4.15 26.97
C HIS A 141 -16.91 3.36 26.50
N VAL A 142 -16.86 3.00 25.21
CA VAL A 142 -15.71 2.34 24.58
C VAL A 142 -14.45 3.21 24.68
N ILE A 143 -14.58 4.50 24.36
CA ILE A 143 -13.47 5.46 24.46
C ILE A 143 -13.00 5.60 25.91
N ALA A 144 -13.92 5.64 26.88
CA ALA A 144 -13.57 5.73 28.30
C ALA A 144 -12.72 4.52 28.74
N VAL A 145 -13.12 3.30 28.39
CA VAL A 145 -12.35 2.09 28.68
C VAL A 145 -11.00 2.10 27.97
N GLN A 146 -10.96 2.46 26.69
CA GLN A 146 -9.70 2.53 25.94
C GLN A 146 -8.73 3.57 26.53
N SER A 147 -9.25 4.72 26.99
CA SER A 147 -8.46 5.75 27.65
C SER A 147 -7.82 5.22 28.94
N VAL A 148 -8.58 4.48 29.75
CA VAL A 148 -8.08 3.85 30.97
C VAL A 148 -6.98 2.84 30.65
N CYS A 149 -7.18 1.94 29.69
CA CYS A 149 -6.17 0.95 29.32
C CYS A 149 -4.86 1.62 28.86
N ARG A 150 -4.95 2.70 28.07
CA ARG A 150 -3.79 3.48 27.63
C ARG A 150 -3.09 4.22 28.77
N GLU A 151 -3.86 4.81 29.69
CA GLU A 151 -3.33 5.47 30.90
C GLU A 151 -2.50 4.48 31.74
N MET A 152 -2.91 3.21 31.76
CA MET A 152 -2.23 2.13 32.46
C MET A 152 -1.08 1.48 31.66
N GLY A 153 -0.75 2.00 30.46
CA GLY A 153 0.36 1.53 29.64
C GLY A 153 0.08 0.25 28.83
N ILE A 154 -1.19 -0.17 28.73
CA ILE A 154 -1.59 -1.30 27.88
C ILE A 154 -1.67 -0.81 26.43
N GLN A 155 -0.83 -1.40 25.58
CA GLN A 155 -0.79 -1.10 24.15
C GLN A 155 -1.57 -2.12 23.33
N ASP A 156 -1.71 -3.34 23.86
CA ASP A 156 -2.36 -4.45 23.17
C ASP A 156 -3.84 -4.55 23.59
N ILE A 157 -4.70 -3.91 22.78
CA ILE A 157 -6.14 -3.86 23.00
C ILE A 157 -6.82 -4.43 21.76
N HIS A 158 -7.35 -5.64 21.89
CA HIS A 158 -8.15 -6.29 20.87
C HIS A 158 -9.63 -5.98 21.08
N MET A 159 -10.28 -5.39 20.09
CA MET A 159 -11.71 -5.07 20.16
C MET A 159 -12.52 -6.06 19.33
N SER A 160 -13.55 -6.63 19.95
CA SER A 160 -14.49 -7.54 19.32
C SER A 160 -15.92 -7.08 19.59
N ILE A 161 -16.81 -7.24 18.61
CA ILE A 161 -18.23 -6.95 18.79
C ILE A 161 -18.88 -8.23 19.33
N SER A 162 -19.47 -8.17 20.52
CA SER A 162 -20.24 -9.29 21.06
C SER A 162 -21.60 -9.31 20.39
N GLU A 163 -21.85 -10.32 19.54
CA GLU A 163 -23.20 -10.67 19.11
C GLU A 163 -23.91 -11.36 20.28
N THR A 164 -24.18 -10.61 21.34
CA THR A 164 -24.96 -11.10 22.46
C THR A 164 -26.41 -11.18 21.98
N PRO A 165 -27.00 -12.38 21.81
CA PRO A 165 -28.42 -12.47 21.52
C PRO A 165 -29.17 -11.78 22.67
N PRO A 166 -30.25 -11.02 22.38
CA PRO A 166 -30.99 -10.30 23.41
C PRO A 166 -31.38 -11.29 24.50
N SER A 167 -30.74 -11.18 25.65
CA SER A 167 -30.96 -12.05 26.79
C SER A 167 -32.43 -11.96 27.15
N ALA A 168 -33.14 -13.08 26.93
CA ALA A 168 -34.54 -13.27 27.23
C ALA A 168 -34.83 -13.33 28.75
N ALA A 169 -33.99 -12.68 29.58
CA ALA A 169 -34.06 -12.71 31.04
C ALA A 169 -34.84 -11.51 31.63
N ALA A 170 -35.55 -10.72 30.82
CA ALA A 170 -36.39 -9.60 31.30
C ALA A 170 -37.90 -9.83 31.14
N VAL A 171 -38.36 -11.09 31.04
CA VAL A 171 -39.80 -11.43 31.01
C VAL A 171 -40.13 -12.56 31.98
N GLU A 172 -39.68 -12.49 33.22
CA GLU A 172 -40.25 -13.28 34.32
C GLU A 172 -40.24 -12.43 35.61
N ASP A 173 -41.10 -11.41 35.70
CA ASP A 173 -41.68 -10.99 36.99
C ASP A 173 -42.81 -9.97 36.80
N ALA A 174 -43.99 -10.43 36.39
CA ALA A 174 -45.24 -9.67 36.50
C ALA A 174 -46.46 -10.59 36.40
N SER A 175 -46.54 -11.65 37.21
CA SER A 175 -47.80 -12.37 37.39
C SER A 175 -47.84 -13.14 38.72
N THR A 176 -47.87 -12.41 39.83
CA THR A 176 -48.35 -12.96 41.11
C THR A 176 -49.00 -11.83 41.91
N SER A 177 -50.25 -11.49 41.56
CA SER A 177 -51.16 -10.82 42.49
C SER A 177 -52.59 -10.89 41.96
N GLU A 178 -53.32 -11.96 42.28
CA GLU A 178 -54.73 -11.75 42.65
C GLU A 178 -55.16 -12.81 43.66
N ALA A 179 -55.49 -12.31 44.84
CA ALA A 179 -55.85 -13.05 46.02
C ALA A 179 -57.35 -13.37 46.03
N THR A 180 -57.64 -14.56 46.54
CA THR A 180 -58.85 -14.95 47.27
C THR A 180 -59.55 -13.82 48.02
N GLU A 181 -60.86 -13.63 47.84
CA GLU A 181 -61.83 -13.68 48.95
C GLU A 181 -63.29 -13.80 48.42
N LEU A 182 -64.01 -14.81 48.93
CA LEU A 182 -65.45 -15.05 48.78
C LEU A 182 -66.22 -14.30 49.87
N PRO A 183 -67.46 -13.89 49.58
CA PRO A 183 -68.56 -14.17 50.50
C PRO A 183 -69.65 -15.07 49.89
#